data_AF-A0A822FCH1-F1
#
_entry.id   AF-A0A822FCH1-F1
#
_cell.length_a   1.000
_cell.length_b   1.000
_cell.length_c   1.000
_cell.angle_alpha   90.00
_cell.angle_beta   90.00
_cell.angle_gamma   90.00
#
_symmetry.space_group_name_H-M   'P 1'
#
loop_
_entity.id
_entity.type
_entity.pdbx_description
1 polymer ?
#
loop_
_entity_poly.entity_id
_entity_poly.type
_entity_poly.pdbx_seq_one_letter_code
_entity_poly.pdbx_strand_id
1 'polypeptide(L)'
;LSFVPVLKYSNRDGWQEYSKANVIIWSGSSLVPPTGGAKLDGVKLRIGVVHAVPFTMINTVIDEFGQNTTKLIGYIPDLIDLLQKKMKFIPNIELIPLNRTYASLGQLVEDR
;
A
#
# COMPACT_ATOMS: atom_id res chain seq x y z
N LEU A 1 10.28 -32.52 -6.73
CA LEU A 1 9.26 -31.88 -5.87
C LEU A 1 8.28 -32.96 -5.43
N SER A 2 8.06 -33.12 -4.13
CA SER A 2 7.08 -34.07 -3.59
C SER A 2 5.87 -33.28 -3.13
N PHE A 3 4.68 -33.70 -3.55
CA PHE A 3 3.41 -33.07 -3.17
C PHE A 3 2.69 -33.98 -2.18
N VAL A 4 2.14 -33.39 -1.11
CA VAL A 4 1.40 -34.10 -0.07
C VAL A 4 -0.04 -33.59 -0.06
N PRO A 5 -1.06 -34.45 -0.30
CA PRO A 5 -2.45 -34.04 -0.24
C PRO A 5 -2.89 -33.78 1.20
N VAL A 6 -3.38 -32.58 1.48
CA VAL A 6 -3.84 -32.18 2.83
C VAL A 6 -5.36 -32.10 2.95
N LEU A 7 -6.07 -31.86 1.85
CA LEU A 7 -7.53 -31.80 1.80
C LEU A 7 -8.08 -32.69 0.68
N LYS A 8 -9.30 -33.20 0.88
CA LYS A 8 -10.11 -33.93 -0.09
C LYS A 8 -11.50 -33.30 -0.17
N TYR A 9 -12.00 -33.12 -1.37
CA TYR A 9 -13.37 -32.65 -1.57
C TYR A 9 -14.37 -33.83 -1.55
N SER A 10 -15.48 -33.66 -0.86
CA SER A 10 -16.66 -34.55 -0.82
C SER A 10 -17.87 -33.77 -1.30
N ASN A 11 -18.66 -34.36 -2.21
CA ASN A 11 -19.87 -33.71 -2.72
C ASN A 11 -20.94 -33.43 -1.64
N ARG A 12 -20.90 -34.14 -0.51
CA ARG A 12 -21.85 -33.94 0.61
C ARG A 12 -21.37 -32.90 1.61
N ASP A 13 -20.08 -32.89 1.90
CA ASP A 13 -19.53 -32.20 3.07
C ASP A 13 -18.50 -31.12 2.71
N GLY A 14 -18.23 -30.92 1.41
CA GLY A 14 -17.24 -29.97 0.93
C GLY A 14 -15.80 -30.44 1.17
N TRP A 15 -14.91 -29.48 1.46
CA TRP A 15 -13.50 -29.77 1.74
C TRP A 15 -13.34 -30.41 3.13
N GLN A 16 -12.71 -31.57 3.17
CA GLN A 16 -12.38 -32.32 4.37
C GLN A 16 -10.88 -32.56 4.45
N GLU A 17 -10.37 -32.82 5.65
CA GLU A 17 -8.99 -33.28 5.85
C GLU A 17 -8.75 -34.60 5.11
N TYR A 18 -7.63 -34.69 4.38
CA TYR A 18 -7.26 -35.93 3.68
C TYR A 18 -6.93 -37.06 4.68
N SER A 19 -6.32 -36.71 5.81
CA SER A 19 -6.02 -37.62 6.93
C SER A 19 -5.91 -36.80 8.22
N LYS A 20 -6.33 -37.38 9.35
CA LYS A 20 -6.23 -36.77 10.68
C LYS A 20 -4.79 -36.45 11.11
N ALA A 21 -3.80 -37.06 10.45
CA ALA A 21 -2.38 -36.83 10.74
C ALA A 21 -1.75 -35.73 9.88
N ASN A 22 -2.48 -35.19 8.90
CA ASN A 22 -1.94 -34.18 8.00
C ASN A 22 -2.09 -32.79 8.63
N VAL A 23 -0.98 -32.06 8.71
CA VAL A 23 -0.97 -30.68 9.22
C VAL A 23 -0.55 -29.74 8.09
N ILE A 24 -1.28 -28.64 7.93
CA ILE A 24 -0.91 -27.58 6.99
C ILE A 24 0.18 -26.74 7.63
N ILE A 25 1.35 -26.70 6.99
CA ILE A 25 2.47 -25.86 7.38
C ILE A 25 2.46 -24.62 6.48
N TRP A 26 2.20 -23.47 7.07
CA TRP A 26 2.24 -22.17 6.39
C TRP A 26 3.68 -21.68 6.25
N SER A 27 3.90 -20.73 5.35
CA SER A 27 5.21 -20.09 5.15
C SER A 27 5.82 -19.63 6.48
N GLY A 28 7.10 -19.94 6.69
CA GLY A 28 7.78 -19.66 7.97
C GLY A 28 7.63 -20.78 9.01
N SER A 29 7.23 -21.99 8.60
CA SER A 29 7.08 -23.17 9.48
C SER A 29 5.99 -23.01 10.55
N SER A 30 4.94 -22.23 10.25
CA SER A 30 3.82 -21.98 11.17
C SER A 30 2.71 -23.03 11.00
N LEU A 31 2.18 -23.53 12.11
CA LEU A 31 0.95 -24.36 12.12
C LEU A 31 -0.32 -23.52 12.29
N VAL A 32 -0.16 -22.23 12.62
CA VAL A 32 -1.27 -21.29 12.77
C VAL A 32 -1.57 -20.68 11.40
N PRO A 33 -2.82 -20.76 10.92
CA PRO A 33 -3.20 -20.14 9.66
C PRO A 33 -2.99 -18.63 9.73
N PRO A 34 -2.38 -18.01 8.71
CA PRO A 34 -2.27 -16.57 8.66
C PRO A 34 -3.69 -16.00 8.55
N THR A 35 -4.05 -15.14 9.49
CA THR A 35 -5.34 -14.43 9.52
C THR A 35 -5.29 -13.11 8.72
N GLY A 36 -4.22 -12.91 7.95
CA GLY A 36 -3.91 -11.63 7.30
C GLY A 36 -4.80 -11.34 6.11
N GLY A 37 -5.71 -10.38 6.25
CA GLY A 37 -6.19 -9.58 5.11
C GLY A 37 -5.14 -8.56 4.68
N ALA A 38 -5.22 -8.07 3.44
CA ALA A 38 -4.34 -7.01 2.98
C ALA A 38 -4.48 -5.77 3.89
N LYS A 39 -3.35 -5.29 4.43
CA LYS A 39 -3.26 -4.07 5.25
C LYS A 39 -2.23 -3.14 4.63
N LEU A 40 -2.46 -1.83 4.75
CA LEU A 40 -1.52 -0.79 4.30
C LEU A 40 -0.52 -0.39 5.39
N ASP A 41 -0.59 -1.00 6.57
CA ASP A 41 0.32 -0.73 7.69
C ASP A 41 1.78 -1.02 7.29
N GLY A 42 2.63 -0.01 7.34
CA GLY A 42 4.04 -0.10 6.94
C GLY A 42 4.28 -0.12 5.41
N VAL A 43 3.23 -0.03 4.58
CA VAL A 43 3.38 -0.02 3.12
C VAL A 43 3.78 1.37 2.64
N LYS A 44 4.83 1.45 1.81
CA LYS A 44 5.21 2.70 1.13
C LYS A 44 4.27 2.96 -0.04
N LEU A 45 3.46 4.02 0.06
CA LEU A 45 2.50 4.39 -0.96
C LEU A 45 3.00 5.61 -1.73
N ARG A 46 3.20 5.45 -3.04
CA ARG A 46 3.54 6.56 -3.94
C ARG A 46 2.27 7.27 -4.35
N ILE A 47 2.16 8.56 -4.03
CA ILE A 47 0.96 9.37 -4.25
C ILE A 47 1.32 10.54 -5.14
N GLY A 48 0.79 10.55 -6.36
CA GLY A 48 0.88 11.67 -7.27
C GLY A 48 -0.18 12.72 -6.97
N VAL A 49 0.23 13.96 -6.73
CA VAL A 49 -0.68 15.09 -6.49
C VAL A 49 -0.46 16.17 -7.54
N VAL A 50 -1.53 16.76 -8.06
CA VAL A 50 -1.45 17.89 -8.99
C VAL A 50 -1.61 19.21 -8.25
N HIS A 51 -0.97 20.26 -8.76
CA HIS A 51 -1.17 21.62 -8.25
C HIS A 51 -2.56 22.13 -8.67
N ALA A 52 -3.43 22.38 -7.70
CA ALA A 52 -4.80 22.83 -7.94
C ALA A 52 -5.30 23.62 -6.74
N VAL A 53 -5.35 24.95 -6.85
CA VAL A 53 -5.88 25.83 -5.79
C VAL A 53 -7.39 25.63 -5.64
N PRO A 54 -7.97 25.52 -4.43
CA PRO A 54 -7.34 25.56 -3.10
C PRO A 54 -7.00 24.17 -2.51
N PHE A 55 -7.07 23.11 -3.32
CA PHE A 55 -6.95 21.72 -2.87
C PHE A 55 -5.51 21.30 -2.58
N THR A 56 -4.57 21.71 -3.45
CA THR A 56 -3.13 21.49 -3.28
C THR A 56 -2.36 22.72 -3.77
N MET A 57 -1.58 23.30 -2.88
CA MET A 57 -0.76 24.49 -3.11
C MET A 57 0.67 24.22 -2.65
N ILE A 58 1.61 24.93 -3.26
CA ILE A 58 3.03 24.86 -2.89
C ILE A 58 3.33 26.08 -2.04
N ASN A 59 3.87 25.85 -0.85
CA ASN A 59 4.37 26.90 0.02
C ASN A 59 5.88 26.74 0.17
N THR A 60 6.64 27.82 -0.09
CA THR A 60 8.08 27.82 0.13
C THR A 60 8.34 28.23 1.56
N VAL A 61 8.93 27.32 2.34
CA VAL A 61 9.28 27.54 3.74
C VAL A 61 10.80 27.54 3.85
N ILE A 62 11.34 28.51 4.58
CA ILE A 62 12.78 28.54 4.89
C ILE A 62 13.00 27.55 6.03
N ASP A 63 13.85 26.55 5.81
CA ASP A 63 14.19 25.58 6.85
C ASP A 63 15.10 26.19 7.93
N GLU A 64 15.37 25.42 8.99
CA GLU A 64 16.24 25.84 10.10
C GLU A 64 17.69 26.12 9.68
N PHE A 65 18.07 25.70 8.46
CA PHE A 65 19.39 25.90 7.85
C PHE A 65 19.39 27.01 6.79
N GLY A 66 18.29 27.75 6.64
CA GLY A 66 18.16 28.86 5.70
C GLY A 66 17.90 28.44 4.24
N GLN A 67 17.62 27.16 3.98
CA GLN A 67 17.30 26.67 2.64
C GLN A 67 15.81 26.72 2.34
N ASN A 68 15.47 27.05 1.10
CA ASN A 68 14.10 27.03 0.62
C ASN A 68 13.62 25.59 0.44
N THR A 69 12.75 25.14 1.33
CA THR A 69 12.05 23.87 1.22
C THR A 69 10.63 24.09 0.72
N THR A 70 10.20 23.30 -0.27
CA THR A 70 8.82 23.33 -0.76
C THR A 70 7.95 22.39 0.04
N LYS A 71 6.92 22.93 0.70
CA LYS A 71 5.91 22.18 1.45
C LYS A 71 4.58 22.22 0.69
N LEU A 72 3.94 21.07 0.55
CA LEU A 72 2.57 20.99 0.01
C LEU A 72 1.58 21.34 1.12
N ILE A 73 0.65 22.25 0.83
CA ILE A 73 -0.42 22.68 1.73
C ILE A 73 -1.77 22.61 1.03
N GLY A 74 -2.87 22.53 1.80
CA GLY A 74 -4.23 22.48 1.29
C GLY A 74 -4.97 21.23 1.73
N TYR A 75 -6.20 21.08 1.24
CA TYR A 75 -7.11 20.00 1.65
C TYR A 75 -6.55 18.60 1.38
N ILE A 76 -5.92 18.36 0.23
CA ILE A 76 -5.45 17.02 -0.16
C ILE A 76 -4.26 16.56 0.70
N PRO A 77 -3.19 17.36 0.90
CA PRO A 77 -2.14 17.02 1.86
C PRO A 77 -2.67 16.72 3.27
N ASP A 78 -3.63 17.50 3.78
CA ASP A 78 -4.22 17.30 5.11
C ASP A 78 -5.02 16.00 5.19
N LEU A 79 -5.76 15.65 4.12
CA LEU A 79 -6.46 14.38 4.03
C LEU A 79 -5.48 13.19 4.01
N ILE A 80 -4.37 13.30 3.29
CA ILE A 80 -3.34 12.24 3.25
C ILE A 80 -2.73 12.05 4.63
N ASP A 81 -2.44 13.11 5.38
CA ASP A 81 -1.93 13.02 6.76
C ASP A 81 -2.95 12.36 7.71
N LEU A 82 -4.24 12.69 7.58
CA LEU A 82 -5.31 12.03 8.34
C LEU A 82 -5.38 10.53 8.02
N LEU A 83 -5.29 10.16 6.74
CA LEU A 83 -5.32 8.77 6.29
C LEU A 83 -4.07 8.01 6.74
N GLN A 84 -2.90 8.65 6.69
CA GLN A 84 -1.65 8.10 7.20
C GLN A 84 -1.80 7.74 8.69
N LYS A 85 -2.35 8.65 9.51
CA LYS A 85 -2.55 8.40 10.95
C LYS A 85 -3.49 7.22 11.23
N LYS A 86 -4.51 7.03 10.39
CA LYS A 86 -5.49 5.95 10.56
C LYS A 86 -5.02 4.60 10.02
N MET A 87 -4.36 4.60 8.87
CA MET A 87 -4.02 3.40 8.10
C MET A 87 -2.55 2.98 8.22
N LYS A 88 -1.70 3.86 8.79
CA LYS A 88 -0.28 3.63 9.06
C LYS A 88 0.58 3.29 7.85
N PHE A 89 0.17 3.71 6.65
CA PHE A 89 1.04 3.64 5.47
C PHE A 89 2.12 4.73 5.54
N ILE A 90 3.15 4.59 4.71
CA ILE A 90 4.25 5.55 4.60
C ILE A 90 4.03 6.33 3.29
N PRO A 91 3.59 7.60 3.33
CA PRO A 91 3.38 8.38 2.11
C PRO A 91 4.72 8.77 1.46
N ASN A 92 4.82 8.58 0.15
CA ASN A 92 5.78 9.25 -0.73
C ASN A 92 4.99 10.14 -1.69
N ILE A 93 4.88 11.44 -1.38
CA ILE A 93 4.05 12.38 -2.15
C ILE A 93 4.90 13.06 -3.21
N GLU A 94 4.47 12.97 -4.46
CA GLU A 94 5.16 13.57 -5.60
C GLU A 94 4.22 14.55 -6.31
N LEU A 95 4.74 15.75 -6.61
CA LEU A 95 3.99 16.73 -7.39
C LEU A 95 4.09 16.38 -8.87
N ILE A 96 2.94 16.12 -9.48
CA ILE A 96 2.84 15.79 -10.89
C ILE A 96 2.55 17.06 -11.70
N PRO A 97 3.36 17.35 -12.74
CA PRO A 97 3.11 18.47 -13.65
C PRO A 97 1.85 18.22 -14.50
N LEU A 98 0.99 19.25 -14.59
CA LEU A 98 -0.30 19.22 -15.32
C LEU A 98 -0.18 18.93 -16.83
N ASN A 99 1.02 19.02 -17.40
CA ASN A 99 1.27 18.80 -18.82
C ASN A 99 1.35 17.32 -19.23
N ARG A 100 1.03 16.40 -18.32
CA ARG A 100 1.09 14.95 -18.56
C ARG A 100 -0.29 14.32 -18.53
N THR A 101 -0.62 13.54 -19.55
CA THR A 101 -1.84 12.74 -19.62
C THR A 101 -1.77 11.58 -18.62
N TYR A 102 -2.92 11.16 -18.07
CA TYR A 102 -3.03 10.06 -17.08
C TYR A 102 -2.24 8.79 -17.48
N ALA A 103 -2.24 8.44 -18.77
CA ALA A 103 -1.48 7.31 -19.31
C ALA A 103 0.06 7.45 -19.15
N SER A 104 0.59 8.67 -19.23
CA SER A 104 2.01 8.96 -19.02
C SER A 104 2.41 9.08 -17.54
N LEU A 105 1.43 9.09 -16.62
CA LEU A 105 1.66 9.13 -15.18
C LEU A 105 1.85 7.73 -14.59
N GLY A 106 1.10 6.74 -15.06
CA GLY A 106 1.28 5.34 -14.65
C GLY A 106 2.70 4.84 -14.92
N GLN A 107 3.25 5.17 -16.10
CA GLN A 107 4.61 4.78 -16.50
C GLN A 107 5.70 5.42 -15.60
N LEU A 108 5.50 6.65 -15.12
CA LEU A 108 6.50 7.31 -14.25
C LEU A 108 6.54 6.73 -12.83
N VAL A 109 5.43 6.14 -12.38
CA VAL A 109 5.33 5.49 -11.06
C VAL A 109 5.89 4.07 -11.10
N GLU A 110 5.90 3.40 -12.26
CA GLU A 110 6.46 2.05 -12.45
C GLU A 110 7.97 2.03 -12.75
N ASP A 111 8.50 3.01 -13.50
CA ASP A 111 9.90 2.99 -13.99
C ASP A 111 10.98 3.50 -12.99
N ARG A 112 10.62 3.74 -11.73
CA ARG A 112 11.55 4.26 -10.68
C ARG A 112 11.44 3.52 -9.36
#